data_AF-A0A9D6TV95-F1
#
_entry.id   AF-A0A9D6TV95-F1
#
_cell.length_a   1.000
_cell.length_b   1.000
_cell.length_c   1.000
_cell.angle_alpha   90.00
_cell.angle_beta   90.00
_cell.angle_gamma   90.00
#
_symmetry.space_group_name_H-M   'P 1'
#
loop_
_entity.id
_entity.type
_entity.pdbx_description
1 polymer ?
#
loop_
_entity_poly.entity_id
_entity_poly.type
_entity_poly.pdbx_seq_one_letter_code
_entity_poly.pdbx_strand_id
1 'polypeptide(L)'
;AGACGYDINRVKLLSFVFSALFMGLAGALDALRLTVVPIESLHWATSGQVVMMTLLGGAGTFFGPFVGAAAFLVLEDRISVFTESWPLVIGAIFMAFVLFLPRGIWGTLIGGFHGR
;
A
#
# COMPACT_ATOMS: atom_id res chain seq x y z
N ALA A 1 -33.03 -7.17 -2.34
CA ALA A 1 -32.09 -6.64 -3.35
C ALA A 1 -32.52 -6.97 -4.79
N GLY A 2 -32.83 -8.24 -5.14
CA GLY A 2 -33.38 -8.57 -6.47
C GLY A 2 -34.76 -7.98 -6.79
N ALA A 3 -35.58 -7.71 -5.77
CA ALA A 3 -36.91 -7.09 -5.94
C ALA A 3 -36.87 -5.56 -6.17
N CYS A 4 -35.71 -4.92 -6.11
CA CYS A 4 -35.55 -3.47 -6.26
C CYS A 4 -35.11 -3.05 -7.68
N GLY A 5 -35.08 -3.99 -8.65
CA GLY A 5 -34.63 -3.71 -10.03
C GLY A 5 -33.11 -3.45 -10.17
N TYR A 6 -32.34 -3.64 -9.10
CA TYR A 6 -30.90 -3.39 -9.09
C TYR A 6 -30.12 -4.66 -9.45
N ASP A 7 -29.43 -4.62 -10.60
CA ASP A 7 -28.59 -5.70 -11.07
C ASP A 7 -27.23 -5.69 -10.34
N ILE A 8 -27.19 -6.43 -9.23
CA ILE A 8 -26.02 -6.55 -8.34
C ILE A 8 -24.79 -7.06 -9.11
N ASN A 9 -25.01 -7.87 -10.15
CA ASN A 9 -23.92 -8.39 -10.99
C ASN A 9 -23.26 -7.28 -11.78
N ARG A 10 -24.04 -6.34 -12.35
CA ARG A 10 -23.50 -5.19 -13.09
C ARG A 10 -22.67 -4.26 -12.20
N VAL A 11 -23.11 -4.04 -10.97
CA VAL A 11 -22.39 -3.14 -10.07
C VAL A 11 -21.11 -3.77 -9.55
N LYS A 12 -21.13 -5.07 -9.24
CA LYS A 12 -19.90 -5.82 -8.94
C LYS A 12 -18.93 -5.78 -10.10
N LEU A 13 -19.40 -6.04 -11.33
CA LEU A 13 -18.59 -5.97 -12.54
C LEU A 13 -17.98 -4.58 -12.75
N LEU A 14 -18.78 -3.51 -12.62
CA LEU A 14 -18.26 -2.14 -12.73
C LEU A 14 -17.19 -1.84 -11.69
N SER A 15 -17.41 -2.19 -10.41
CA SER A 15 -16.42 -1.98 -9.35
C SER A 15 -15.12 -2.75 -9.59
N PHE A 16 -15.21 -3.96 -10.15
CA PHE A 16 -14.07 -4.79 -10.52
C PHE A 16 -13.30 -4.18 -11.69
N VAL A 17 -14.00 -3.75 -12.74
CA VAL A 17 -13.38 -3.14 -13.93
C VAL A 17 -12.69 -1.82 -13.56
N PHE A 18 -13.30 -0.99 -12.71
CA PHE A 18 -12.64 0.23 -12.23
C PHE A 18 -11.36 -0.07 -11.44
N SER A 19 -11.39 -1.04 -10.53
CA SER A 19 -10.20 -1.44 -9.76
C SER A 19 -9.10 -2.01 -10.66
N ALA A 20 -9.47 -2.89 -11.60
CA ALA A 20 -8.56 -3.51 -12.55
C ALA A 20 -7.92 -2.48 -13.49
N LEU A 21 -8.64 -1.42 -13.86
CA LEU A 21 -8.12 -0.32 -14.68
C LEU A 21 -6.97 0.42 -13.98
N PHE A 22 -7.14 0.78 -12.71
CA PHE A 22 -6.06 1.43 -11.95
C PHE A 22 -4.88 0.49 -11.70
N MET A 23 -5.14 -0.77 -11.40
CA MET A 23 -4.10 -1.77 -11.17
C MET A 23 -3.28 -2.05 -12.44
N GLY A 24 -3.96 -2.15 -13.59
CA GLY A 24 -3.31 -2.30 -14.90
C GLY A 24 -2.49 -1.08 -15.30
N LEU A 25 -2.98 0.13 -15.03
CA LEU A 25 -2.23 1.36 -15.30
C LEU A 25 -0.97 1.45 -14.44
N ALA A 26 -1.05 1.12 -13.15
CA ALA A 26 0.11 1.08 -12.26
C ALA A 26 1.16 0.06 -12.73
N GLY A 27 0.74 -1.16 -13.11
CA GLY A 27 1.64 -2.19 -13.62
C GLY A 27 2.28 -1.82 -14.96
N ALA A 28 1.52 -1.21 -15.87
CA ALA A 28 2.07 -0.72 -17.14
C ALA A 28 3.12 0.37 -16.93
N LEU A 29 2.90 1.31 -15.99
CA LEU A 29 3.88 2.34 -15.64
C LEU A 29 5.17 1.75 -15.06
N ASP A 30 5.08 0.74 -14.19
CA ASP A 30 6.27 0.08 -13.64
C ASP A 30 7.02 -0.72 -14.70
N ALA A 31 6.31 -1.37 -15.64
CA ALA A 31 6.92 -2.03 -16.79
C ALA A 31 7.62 -1.04 -17.74
N LEU A 32 7.08 0.17 -17.92
CA LEU A 32 7.76 1.24 -18.68
C LEU A 32 9.02 1.72 -17.98
N ARG A 33 9.03 1.73 -16.64
CA ARG A 33 10.19 2.11 -15.82
C ARG A 33 11.29 1.06 -15.89
N LEU A 34 10.94 -0.21 -15.95
CA LEU A 34 11.86 -1.35 -15.99
C LEU A 34 12.06 -1.84 -17.43
N THR A 35 13.12 -1.38 -18.10
CA THR A 35 13.47 -1.86 -19.45
C THR A 35 13.85 -3.36 -19.47
N VAL A 36 14.33 -3.89 -18.35
CA VAL A 36 14.60 -5.31 -18.12
C VAL A 36 14.06 -5.67 -16.75
N VAL A 37 13.25 -6.73 -16.66
CA VAL A 37 12.69 -7.20 -15.38
C VAL A 37 13.71 -8.08 -14.67
N PRO A 38 14.24 -7.65 -13.51
CA PRO A 38 15.23 -8.41 -12.77
C PRO A 38 14.50 -9.50 -11.92
N ILE A 39 15.12 -10.67 -11.68
CA ILE A 39 14.48 -11.82 -10.99
C ILE A 39 14.04 -11.45 -9.56
N GLU A 40 14.65 -10.42 -9.00
CA GLU A 40 14.40 -9.87 -7.68
C GLU A 40 12.99 -9.28 -7.54
N SER A 41 12.38 -8.80 -8.63
CA SER A 41 11.00 -8.29 -8.58
C SER A 41 9.96 -9.38 -8.37
N LEU A 42 10.28 -10.63 -8.74
CA LEU A 42 9.46 -11.83 -8.52
C LEU A 42 9.67 -12.43 -7.14
N HIS A 43 10.56 -11.84 -6.32
CA HIS A 43 10.80 -12.33 -4.98
C HIS A 43 9.61 -12.02 -4.06
N TRP A 44 9.39 -12.88 -3.07
CA TRP A 44 8.33 -12.70 -2.07
C TRP A 44 8.45 -11.38 -1.29
N ALA A 45 9.65 -10.79 -1.26
CA ALA A 45 9.92 -9.50 -0.63
C ALA A 45 9.10 -8.35 -1.27
N THR A 46 8.91 -8.35 -2.59
CA THR A 46 8.13 -7.32 -3.31
C THR A 46 6.68 -7.29 -2.81
N SER A 47 6.07 -8.47 -2.65
CA SER A 47 4.73 -8.59 -2.07
C SER A 47 4.70 -8.14 -0.61
N GLY A 48 5.77 -8.39 0.13
CA GLY A 48 5.94 -7.93 1.51
C GLY A 48 5.96 -6.40 1.64
N GLN A 49 6.67 -5.71 0.74
CA GLN A 49 6.73 -4.24 0.74
C GLN A 49 5.35 -3.62 0.52
N VAL A 50 4.56 -4.13 -0.42
CA VAL A 50 3.19 -3.64 -0.68
C VAL A 50 2.31 -3.79 0.57
N VAL A 51 2.40 -4.94 1.25
CA VAL A 51 1.66 -5.17 2.50
C VAL A 51 2.12 -4.18 3.58
N MET A 52 3.43 -3.96 3.74
CA MET A 52 3.97 -2.99 4.71
C MET A 52 3.45 -1.57 4.44
N MET A 53 3.44 -1.12 3.18
CA MET A 53 2.90 0.19 2.80
C MET A 53 1.43 0.34 3.22
N THR A 54 0.60 -0.70 3.00
CA THR A 54 -0.82 -0.67 3.40
C THR A 54 -1.02 -0.67 4.91
N LEU A 55 -0.23 -1.45 5.65
CA LEU A 55 -0.29 -1.54 7.11
C LEU A 55 0.15 -0.25 7.79
N LEU A 56 1.25 0.35 7.32
CA LEU A 56 1.81 1.59 7.84
C LEU A 56 0.84 2.77 7.61
N GLY A 57 0.16 2.78 6.47
CA GLY A 57 -0.87 3.74 6.14
C GLY A 57 -2.16 3.61 6.95
N GLY A 58 -2.58 2.37 7.22
CA GLY A 58 -3.79 2.02 7.97
C GLY A 58 -4.80 1.25 7.10
N ALA A 59 -5.02 -0.03 7.44
CA ALA A 59 -5.82 -0.98 6.68
C ALA A 59 -7.33 -0.64 6.57
N GLY A 60 -7.83 0.28 7.41
CA GLY A 60 -9.25 0.61 7.49
C GLY A 60 -9.72 1.79 6.63
N THR A 61 -8.83 2.42 5.83
CA THR A 61 -9.16 3.67 5.12
C THR A 61 -8.71 3.66 3.67
N PHE A 62 -9.48 4.28 2.77
CA PHE A 62 -9.17 4.34 1.33
C PHE A 62 -7.89 5.14 1.04
N PHE A 63 -7.61 6.19 1.82
CA PHE A 63 -6.41 7.03 1.66
C PHE A 63 -5.21 6.58 2.49
N GLY A 64 -5.40 5.66 3.44
CA GLY A 64 -4.32 5.12 4.27
C GLY A 64 -3.16 4.56 3.45
N PRO A 65 -3.38 3.62 2.51
CA PRO A 65 -2.33 3.04 1.68
C PRO A 65 -1.52 4.06 0.87
N PHE A 66 -2.14 5.14 0.38
CA PHE A 66 -1.42 6.19 -0.36
C PHE A 66 -0.42 6.93 0.53
N VAL A 67 -0.82 7.29 1.74
CA VAL A 67 0.07 7.97 2.71
C VAL A 67 1.12 7.01 3.24
N GLY A 68 0.75 5.75 3.47
CA GLY A 68 1.68 4.70 3.86
C GLY A 68 2.75 4.44 2.80
N ALA A 69 2.35 4.36 1.53
CA ALA A 69 3.28 4.23 0.40
C ALA A 69 4.23 5.43 0.30
N ALA A 70 3.72 6.66 0.41
CA ALA A 70 4.55 7.86 0.37
C ALA A 70 5.57 7.91 1.51
N ALA A 71 5.14 7.63 2.75
CA ALA A 71 6.02 7.59 3.91
C ALA A 71 7.07 6.47 3.81
N PHE A 72 6.65 5.28 3.37
CA PHE A 72 7.54 4.15 3.16
C PHE A 72 8.60 4.46 2.09
N LEU A 73 8.20 5.01 0.94
CA LEU A 73 9.13 5.39 -0.14
C LEU A 73 10.17 6.41 0.33
N VAL A 74 9.74 7.44 1.07
CA VAL A 74 10.67 8.46 1.59
C VAL A 74 11.64 7.83 2.59
N LEU A 75 11.15 6.93 3.44
CA LEU A 75 12.00 6.23 4.41
C LEU A 75 13.00 5.30 3.72
N GLU A 76 12.53 4.52 2.74
CA GLU A 76 13.35 3.63 1.90
C GLU A 76 14.44 4.41 1.16
N ASP A 77 14.09 5.52 0.50
CA ASP A 77 15.03 6.38 -0.22
C ASP A 77 16.11 6.96 0.70
N ARG A 78 15.73 7.42 1.90
CA ARG A 78 16.67 7.95 2.89
C ARG A 78 17.62 6.88 3.46
N ILE A 79 17.12 5.68 3.70
CA ILE A 79 17.90 4.59 4.29
C ILE A 79 18.81 3.93 3.25
N SER A 80 18.35 3.85 1.99
CA SER A 80 19.14 3.31 0.87
C SER A 80 20.47 4.04 0.67
N VAL A 81 20.55 5.32 1.02
CA VAL A 81 21.78 6.13 0.91
C VAL A 81 22.83 5.75 1.97
N PHE A 82 22.41 5.16 3.09
CA PHE A 82 23.27 4.93 4.26
C PHE A 82 23.65 3.47 4.51
N THR A 83 22.94 2.47 3.97
CA THR A 83 23.17 1.05 4.33
C THR A 83 22.85 0.04 3.20
N GLU A 84 23.83 -0.80 2.86
CA GLU A 84 23.74 -1.86 1.84
C GLU A 84 22.81 -3.03 2.23
N SER A 85 22.56 -3.22 3.53
CA SER A 85 21.55 -4.15 4.08
C SER A 85 20.23 -3.45 4.47
N TRP A 86 19.67 -2.64 3.57
CA TRP A 86 18.42 -1.89 3.84
C TRP A 86 17.26 -2.75 4.35
N PRO A 87 17.00 -4.00 3.86
CA PRO A 87 15.73 -4.70 4.16
C PRO A 87 15.53 -4.97 5.64
N LEU A 88 16.62 -5.21 6.35
CA LEU A 88 16.65 -5.49 7.78
C LEU A 88 16.34 -4.23 8.60
N VAL A 89 16.90 -3.09 8.19
CA VAL A 89 16.69 -1.79 8.84
C VAL A 89 15.26 -1.30 8.63
N ILE A 90 14.74 -1.43 7.41
CA ILE A 90 13.35 -1.08 7.10
C ILE A 90 12.38 -1.94 7.91
N GLY A 91 12.60 -3.25 8.01
CA GLY A 91 11.77 -4.14 8.83
C GLY A 91 11.78 -3.77 10.32
N ALA A 92 12.95 -3.39 10.86
CA ALA A 92 13.07 -2.95 12.25
C ALA A 92 12.34 -1.64 12.53
N ILE A 93 12.48 -0.65 11.64
CA ILE A 93 11.78 0.64 11.77
C ILE A 93 10.27 0.46 11.57
N PHE A 94 9.87 -0.39 10.64
CA PHE A 94 8.47 -0.77 10.45
C PHE A 94 7.88 -1.39 11.72
N MET A 95 8.58 -2.34 12.35
CA MET A 95 8.15 -2.90 13.64
C MET A 95 8.00 -1.82 14.71
N ALA A 96 8.95 -0.89 14.82
CA ALA A 96 8.82 0.24 15.74
C ALA A 96 7.58 1.10 15.44
N PHE A 97 7.37 1.47 14.17
CA PHE A 97 6.20 2.27 13.75
C PHE A 97 4.87 1.57 14.05
N VAL A 98 4.77 0.26 13.80
CA VAL A 98 3.55 -0.53 14.08
C VAL A 98 3.30 -0.63 15.59
N LEU A 99 4.34 -0.78 16.41
CA LEU A 99 4.22 -0.85 17.86
C LEU A 99 3.81 0.50 18.48
N PHE A 100 4.32 1.61 17.96
CA PHE A 100 4.01 2.96 18.48
C PHE A 100 2.73 3.56 17.88
N LEU A 101 2.33 3.18 16.66
CA LEU A 101 1.14 3.68 15.97
C LEU A 101 0.26 2.51 15.46
N PRO A 102 -0.41 1.74 16.35
CA PRO A 102 -1.20 0.56 15.99
C PRO A 102 -2.43 0.85 15.10
N ARG A 103 -2.77 2.13 14.89
CA ARG A 103 -3.85 2.58 13.98
C ARG A 103 -3.34 3.05 12.61
N GLY A 104 -2.03 3.05 12.37
CA GLY A 104 -1.41 3.59 11.15
C GLY A 104 -1.37 5.13 11.13
N ILE A 105 -0.55 5.71 10.25
CA ILE A 105 -0.35 7.17 10.16
C ILE A 105 -1.70 7.89 9.92
N TRP A 106 -2.54 7.33 9.04
CA TRP A 106 -3.83 7.92 8.71
C TRP A 106 -4.87 7.74 9.82
N GLY A 107 -4.85 6.60 10.52
CA GLY A 107 -5.70 6.37 11.70
C GLY A 107 -5.31 7.23 12.91
N THR A 108 -4.08 7.75 12.95
CA THR A 108 -3.62 8.69 13.99
C THR A 108 -3.97 10.14 13.61
N LEU A 109 -3.88 10.50 12.33
CA LEU A 109 -4.30 11.81 11.81
C LEU A 109 -5.82 12.01 11.86
N ILE A 110 -6.62 10.99 11.53
CA ILE A 110 -8.09 11.06 11.62
C ILE A 110 -8.59 10.69 13.02
N GLY A 111 -7.88 9.83 13.74
CA GLY A 111 -8.19 9.42 15.13
C GLY A 111 -8.08 10.54 16.17
N GLY A 112 -7.48 11.69 15.80
CA GLY A 112 -7.66 12.94 16.55
C GLY A 112 -9.12 13.42 16.62
N PHE A 113 -10.05 12.83 15.85
CA PHE A 113 -11.46 13.23 15.79
C PHE A 113 -12.46 12.16 16.26
N HIS A 114 -12.02 11.04 16.85
CA HIS A 114 -12.97 10.10 17.50
C HIS A 114 -12.47 9.54 18.83
N GLY A 115 -11.76 10.36 19.59
CA GLY A 115 -11.67 10.23 21.04
C GLY A 115 -12.99 10.57 21.73
N ARG A 116 -14.04 9.79 21.45
CA ARG A 116 -14.98 9.20 22.40
C ARG A 116 -15.42 7.85 21.86
#